data_AF-A0A0G1E8E3-F1
#
_entry.id   AF-A0A0G1E8E3-F1
#
_cell.length_a   1.000
_cell.length_b   1.000
_cell.length_c   1.000
_cell.angle_alpha   90.00
_cell.angle_beta   90.00
_cell.angle_gamma   90.00
#
_symmetry.space_group_name_H-M   'P 1'
#
loop_
_entity.id
_entity.type
_entity.pdbx_description
1 polymer ?
#
loop_
_entity_poly.entity_id
_entity_poly.type
_entity_poly.pdbx_seq_one_letter_code
_entity_poly.pdbx_strand_id
1 'polypeptide(L)'
;HVWQKGSNITKERTRFDFTHSEKMTDEQKSKVEELVNSWIERDLTVKKEVMPLEQAKQLNAIGVFGEKYAETVSVYTVMDPKNGEVISREFCGGPHVEHTGVIGQFKILKEEAVAAGIRRIKAAVS
;
A
#
# COMPACT_ATOMS: atom_id res chain seq x y z
N HIS A 1 -1.02 4.67 14.41
CA HIS A 1 -2.44 4.43 14.71
C HIS A 1 -3.13 3.72 13.56
N VAL A 2 -2.77 4.02 12.30
CA VAL A 2 -3.13 3.22 11.12
C VAL A 2 -2.12 2.11 10.88
N TRP A 3 -2.61 0.88 10.78
CA TRP A 3 -1.85 -0.32 10.47
C TRP A 3 -2.71 -1.25 9.63
N GLN A 4 -2.11 -1.89 8.63
CA GLN A 4 -2.79 -2.90 7.82
C GLN A 4 -3.27 -4.07 8.68
N LYS A 5 -4.51 -4.52 8.42
CA LYS A 5 -5.13 -5.71 9.03
C LYS A 5 -5.62 -6.74 8.02
N GLY A 6 -5.62 -6.39 6.74
CA GLY A 6 -6.01 -7.30 5.67
C GLY A 6 -5.94 -6.62 4.31
N SER A 7 -5.65 -7.41 3.28
CA SER A 7 -5.69 -6.95 1.89
C SER A 7 -6.28 -8.05 1.00
N ASN A 8 -6.91 -7.68 -0.10
CA ASN A 8 -7.32 -8.61 -1.15
C ASN A 8 -7.47 -7.86 -2.47
N ILE A 9 -6.96 -8.44 -3.56
CA ILE A 9 -7.00 -7.87 -4.90
C ILE A 9 -7.67 -8.88 -5.83
N THR A 10 -8.53 -8.36 -6.69
CA THR A 10 -9.24 -9.08 -7.75
C THR A 10 -9.18 -8.22 -9.02
N LYS A 11 -9.64 -8.75 -10.16
CA LYS A 11 -9.65 -7.96 -11.41
C LYS A 11 -10.56 -6.75 -11.33
N GLU A 12 -11.61 -6.81 -10.51
CA GLU A 12 -12.66 -5.79 -10.44
C GLU A 12 -12.47 -4.82 -9.26
N ARG A 13 -11.66 -5.19 -8.25
CA ARG A 13 -11.50 -4.38 -7.03
C ARG A 13 -10.22 -4.72 -6.25
N THR A 14 -9.77 -3.73 -5.50
CA THR A 14 -8.88 -3.88 -4.35
C THR A 14 -9.63 -3.62 -3.05
N ARG A 15 -9.24 -4.33 -1.98
CA ARG A 15 -9.79 -4.22 -0.64
C ARG A 15 -8.63 -4.05 0.34
N PHE A 16 -8.70 -3.03 1.18
CA PHE A 16 -7.68 -2.76 2.19
C PHE A 16 -8.33 -2.50 3.55
N ASP A 17 -7.88 -3.24 4.57
CA ASP A 17 -8.36 -3.15 5.94
C ASP A 17 -7.27 -2.55 6.81
N PHE A 18 -7.63 -1.60 7.67
CA PHE A 18 -6.69 -0.87 8.48
C PHE A 18 -7.26 -0.47 9.83
N THR A 19 -6.39 -0.28 10.83
CA THR A 19 -6.81 0.23 12.13
C THR A 19 -7.14 1.71 12.05
N HIS A 20 -8.37 2.07 12.39
CA HIS A 20 -8.82 3.45 12.56
C HIS A 20 -10.11 3.42 13.36
N SER A 21 -10.19 4.19 14.44
CA SER A 21 -11.32 4.15 15.38
C SER A 21 -12.58 4.77 14.81
N GLU A 22 -12.43 5.74 13.92
CA GLU A 22 -13.52 6.57 13.42
C GLU A 22 -13.87 6.22 11.97
N LYS A 23 -15.08 6.60 11.56
CA LYS A 23 -15.45 6.57 10.15
C LYS A 23 -14.69 7.67 9.43
N MET A 24 -14.11 7.35 8.27
CA MET A 24 -13.47 8.38 7.46
C MET A 24 -14.49 9.40 6.99
N THR A 25 -14.15 10.68 7.10
CA THR A 25 -14.94 11.76 6.50
C THR A 25 -14.80 11.74 4.97
N ASP A 26 -15.71 12.42 4.28
CA ASP A 26 -15.64 12.53 2.82
C ASP A 26 -14.37 13.26 2.39
N GLU A 27 -13.95 14.29 3.12
CA GLU A 27 -12.72 15.04 2.87
C GLU A 27 -11.47 14.16 3.08
N GLN A 28 -11.46 13.29 4.09
CA GLN A 28 -10.35 12.36 4.30
C GLN A 28 -10.25 11.35 3.15
N LYS A 29 -11.39 10.83 2.67
CA LYS A 29 -11.41 9.93 1.51
C LYS A 29 -10.91 10.64 0.24
N SER A 30 -11.39 11.86 -0.02
CA SER A 30 -10.93 12.66 -1.16
C SER A 30 -9.43 12.92 -1.11
N LYS A 31 -8.88 13.30 0.06
CA LYS A 31 -7.44 13.51 0.24
C LYS A 31 -6.62 12.23 0.00
N VAL A 32 -7.13 11.07 0.42
CA VAL A 32 -6.47 9.78 0.13
C VAL A 32 -6.48 9.49 -1.37
N GLU A 33 -7.61 9.70 -2.05
CA GLU A 33 -7.69 9.54 -3.50
C GLU A 33 -6.74 10.50 -4.24
N GLU A 34 -6.75 11.78 -3.88
CA GLU A 34 -5.86 12.80 -4.46
C GLU A 34 -4.39 12.42 -4.28
N LEU A 35 -4.01 11.99 -3.08
CA LEU A 35 -2.64 11.61 -2.77
C LEU A 35 -2.20 10.39 -3.59
N VAL A 36 -3.00 9.32 -3.62
CA VAL A 36 -2.68 8.10 -4.39
C VAL A 36 -2.61 8.42 -5.88
N ASN A 37 -3.56 9.18 -6.42
CA ASN A 37 -3.54 9.55 -7.84
C ASN A 37 -2.36 10.46 -8.17
N SER A 38 -1.93 11.36 -7.26
CA SER A 38 -0.72 12.17 -7.47
C SER A 38 0.55 11.30 -7.59
N TRP A 39 0.63 10.20 -6.83
CA TRP A 39 1.73 9.24 -6.95
C TRP A 39 1.66 8.42 -8.23
N ILE A 40 0.45 8.12 -8.72
CA ILE A 40 0.31 7.45 -10.00
C ILE A 40 0.71 8.40 -11.15
N GLU A 41 0.25 9.66 -11.12
CA GLU A 41 0.59 10.68 -12.12
C GLU A 41 2.10 10.99 -12.15
N ARG A 42 2.76 10.96 -11.00
CA ARG A 42 4.23 11.14 -10.90
C ARG A 42 5.04 9.99 -11.51
N ASP A 43 4.39 8.87 -11.81
CA ASP A 43 4.99 7.66 -12.39
C ASP A 43 6.23 7.16 -11.62
N LEU A 44 6.01 6.88 -10.33
CA LEU A 44 7.05 6.47 -9.39
C LEU A 44 7.57 5.07 -9.75
N THR A 45 8.87 4.86 -9.58
CA THR A 45 9.51 3.57 -9.80
C THR A 45 9.21 2.62 -8.65
N VAL A 46 8.90 1.36 -8.97
CA VAL A 46 8.70 0.28 -8.01
C VAL A 46 9.87 -0.69 -8.10
N LYS A 47 10.83 -0.57 -7.17
CA LYS A 47 12.03 -1.40 -7.13
C LYS A 47 11.81 -2.64 -6.27
N LYS A 48 12.08 -3.82 -6.82
CA LYS A 48 12.13 -5.09 -6.07
C LYS A 48 13.57 -5.43 -5.69
N GLU A 49 13.79 -5.75 -4.42
CA GLU A 49 15.06 -6.24 -3.92
C GLU A 49 14.84 -7.50 -3.08
N VAL A 50 15.69 -8.50 -3.26
CA VAL A 50 15.68 -9.73 -2.47
C VAL A 50 16.88 -9.69 -1.53
N MET A 51 16.62 -9.75 -0.23
CA MET A 51 17.67 -9.56 0.79
C MET A 51 17.38 -10.35 2.07
N PRO A 52 18.40 -10.56 2.93
CA PRO A 52 18.20 -11.16 4.24
C PRO A 52 17.22 -10.36 5.09
N LEU A 53 16.37 -11.03 5.87
CA LEU A 53 15.36 -10.43 6.73
C LEU A 53 15.93 -9.34 7.66
N GLU A 54 17.13 -9.57 8.20
CA GLU A 54 17.78 -8.61 9.10
C GLU A 54 18.17 -7.30 8.39
N GLN A 55 18.66 -7.37 7.14
CA GLN A 55 18.91 -6.17 6.33
C GLN A 55 17.60 -5.46 5.98
N ALA A 56 16.59 -6.25 5.64
CA ALA A 56 15.27 -5.76 5.29
C ALA A 56 14.61 -4.98 6.44
N LYS A 57 14.76 -5.45 7.69
CA LYS A 57 14.32 -4.77 8.91
C LYS A 57 15.02 -3.42 9.12
N GLN A 58 16.31 -3.31 8.77
CA GLN A 58 17.07 -2.05 8.89
C GLN A 58 16.56 -0.96 7.92
N LEU A 59 15.89 -1.35 6.83
CA LEU A 59 15.33 -0.42 5.86
C LEU A 59 14.00 0.22 6.31
N ASN A 60 13.53 -0.04 7.54
CA ASN A 60 12.22 0.38 8.05
C ASN A 60 11.06 0.00 7.11
N ALA A 61 11.22 -1.10 6.37
CA ALA A 61 10.17 -1.62 5.52
C ALA A 61 9.00 -2.10 6.40
N ILE A 62 7.78 -1.77 5.99
CA ILE A 62 6.58 -2.16 6.69
C ILE A 62 6.29 -3.63 6.36
N GLY A 63 6.08 -4.42 7.41
CA GLY A 63 5.61 -5.79 7.30
C GLY A 63 4.18 -5.93 7.77
N VAL A 64 3.51 -6.99 7.31
CA VAL A 64 2.28 -7.47 7.92
C VAL A 64 2.59 -7.96 9.33
N PHE A 65 1.87 -7.43 10.31
CA PHE A 65 2.03 -7.76 11.71
C PHE A 65 1.66 -9.23 11.98
N GLY A 66 2.56 -9.97 12.65
CA GLY A 66 2.32 -11.35 13.09
C GLY A 66 2.69 -12.43 12.09
N GLU A 67 3.20 -12.08 10.90
CA GLU A 67 3.70 -13.08 9.95
C GLU A 67 5.12 -13.55 10.27
N LYS A 68 5.36 -14.85 10.07
CA LYS A 68 6.70 -15.44 10.09
C LYS A 68 7.32 -15.29 8.70
N TYR A 69 8.33 -14.47 8.58
CA TYR A 69 9.08 -14.31 7.34
C TYR A 69 10.20 -15.35 7.24
N ALA A 70 10.54 -15.74 6.00
CA ALA A 70 11.72 -16.54 5.72
C ALA A 70 13.02 -15.75 5.99
N GLU A 71 14.16 -16.43 5.99
CA GLU A 71 15.48 -15.78 6.17
C GLU A 71 15.79 -14.76 5.07
N THR A 72 15.23 -14.97 3.88
CA THR A 72 15.32 -14.05 2.75
C THR A 72 13.92 -13.57 2.37
N VAL A 73 13.78 -12.26 2.16
CA VAL A 73 12.50 -11.61 1.85
C VAL A 73 12.62 -10.74 0.59
N SER A 74 11.49 -10.52 -0.08
CA SER A 74 11.38 -9.51 -1.13
C SER A 74 10.86 -8.21 -0.52
N VAL A 75 11.58 -7.12 -0.79
CA VAL A 75 11.21 -5.75 -0.42
C VAL A 75 10.83 -5.01 -1.70
N TYR A 76 9.67 -4.37 -1.70
CA TYR A 76 9.29 -3.43 -2.74
C TYR A 76 9.42 -2.01 -2.20
N THR A 77 10.15 -1.16 -2.92
CA THR A 77 10.28 0.27 -2.62
C THR A 77 9.62 1.06 -3.75
N VAL A 78 8.64 1.89 -3.41
CA VAL A 78 8.04 2.87 -4.31
C VAL A 78 8.75 4.20 -4.08
N MET A 79 9.43 4.71 -5.10
CA MET A 79 10.23 5.92 -4.99
C MET A 79 10.12 6.81 -6.21
N ASP A 80 10.27 8.11 -6.00
CA ASP A 80 10.32 9.08 -7.08
C ASP A 80 11.71 9.05 -7.75
N PRO A 81 11.79 8.73 -9.05
CA PRO A 81 13.06 8.66 -9.75
C PRO A 81 13.72 10.03 -9.94
N LYS A 82 12.98 11.14 -9.79
CA LYS A 82 13.47 12.51 -10.03
C LYS A 82 14.23 13.07 -8.83
N ASN A 83 13.79 12.75 -7.61
CA ASN A 83 14.35 13.33 -6.39
C ASN A 83 14.77 12.29 -5.33
N GLY A 84 14.50 11.00 -5.57
CA GLY A 84 14.85 9.91 -4.65
C GLY A 84 13.94 9.78 -3.43
N GLU A 85 12.83 10.51 -3.36
CA GLU A 85 11.85 10.42 -2.28
C GLU A 85 11.24 9.02 -2.23
N VAL A 86 11.29 8.36 -1.07
CA VAL A 86 10.67 7.05 -0.85
C VAL A 86 9.26 7.26 -0.29
N ILE A 87 8.25 6.79 -1.03
CA ILE A 87 6.84 6.92 -0.67
C ILE A 87 6.37 5.72 0.16
N SER A 88 6.75 4.51 -0.25
CA SER A 88 6.43 3.29 0.49
C SER A 88 7.55 2.27 0.37
N ARG A 89 7.69 1.44 1.40
CA ARG A 89 8.59 0.30 1.42
C ARG A 89 7.96 -0.83 2.20
N GLU A 90 7.74 -1.97 1.55
CA GLU A 90 6.96 -3.08 2.12
C GLU A 90 7.57 -4.45 1.84
N PHE A 91 7.41 -5.37 2.80
CA PHE A 91 7.66 -6.80 2.56
C PHE A 91 6.48 -7.40 1.80
N CYS A 92 6.72 -7.89 0.58
CA CYS A 92 5.68 -8.56 -0.19
C CYS A 92 6.25 -9.63 -1.11
N GLY A 93 5.57 -10.78 -1.19
CA GLY A 93 5.92 -11.87 -2.11
C GLY A 93 5.15 -11.84 -3.44
N GLY A 94 4.18 -10.93 -3.58
CA GLY A 94 3.32 -10.85 -4.75
C GLY A 94 3.95 -10.14 -5.96
N PRO A 95 3.36 -10.30 -7.15
CA PRO A 95 3.74 -9.53 -8.33
C PRO A 95 3.37 -8.06 -8.16
N HIS A 96 4.15 -7.17 -8.77
CA HIS A 96 3.92 -5.72 -8.80
C HIS A 96 4.17 -5.18 -10.20
N VAL A 97 3.59 -4.01 -10.48
CA VAL A 97 3.99 -3.18 -11.63
C VAL A 97 5.40 -2.65 -11.41
N GLU A 98 6.11 -2.31 -12.50
CA GLU A 98 7.47 -1.74 -12.43
C GLU A 98 7.44 -0.24 -12.09
N HIS A 99 6.34 0.45 -12.37
CA HIS A 99 6.13 1.86 -12.06
C HIS A 99 4.63 2.16 -11.85
N THR A 100 4.31 3.19 -11.05
CA THR A 100 2.93 3.45 -10.60
C THR A 100 2.01 3.92 -11.72
N GLY A 101 2.52 4.52 -12.80
CA GLY A 101 1.73 5.00 -13.94
C GLY A 101 0.93 3.89 -14.64
N VAL A 102 1.39 2.63 -14.57
CA VAL A 102 0.67 1.48 -15.12
C VAL A 102 -0.66 1.20 -14.42
N ILE A 103 -0.83 1.70 -13.18
CA ILE A 103 -2.03 1.46 -12.36
C ILE A 103 -3.24 2.22 -12.92
N GLY A 104 -3.03 3.36 -13.57
CA GLY A 104 -4.10 4.22 -14.07
C GLY A 104 -4.70 5.12 -12.98
N GLN A 105 -6.01 5.06 -12.76
CA GLN A 105 -6.70 5.88 -11.75
C GLN A 105 -7.14 5.04 -10.56
N PHE A 106 -6.98 5.58 -9.36
CA PHE A 106 -7.47 4.97 -8.13
C PHE A 106 -8.74 5.67 -7.64
N LYS A 107 -9.79 4.89 -7.36
CA LYS A 107 -11.06 5.41 -6.82
C LYS A 107 -11.59 4.55 -5.68
N ILE A 108 -11.88 5.18 -4.54
CA ILE A 108 -12.58 4.58 -3.41
C ILE A 108 -14.07 4.44 -3.76
N LEU A 109 -14.55 3.20 -3.76
CA LEU A 109 -15.94 2.86 -4.02
C LEU A 109 -16.77 2.77 -2.74
N LYS A 110 -16.16 2.26 -1.67
CA LYS A 110 -16.84 2.06 -0.39
C LYS A 110 -15.85 2.13 0.76
N GLU A 111 -16.30 2.70 1.87
CA GLU A 111 -15.62 2.66 3.16
C GLU A 111 -16.62 2.12 4.21
N GLU A 112 -16.20 1.15 5.03
CA GLU A 112 -17.06 0.51 6.03
C GLU A 112 -16.30 0.02 7.29
N ALA A 113 -17.00 -0.03 8.44
CA ALA A 113 -16.47 -0.68 9.64
C ALA A 113 -16.55 -2.20 9.47
N VAL A 114 -15.50 -2.92 9.87
CA VAL A 114 -15.48 -4.40 9.82
C VAL A 114 -15.28 -5.05 11.18
N ALA A 115 -14.73 -4.30 12.14
CA ALA A 115 -14.65 -4.67 13.55
C ALA A 115 -14.43 -3.40 14.38
N ALA A 116 -14.44 -3.52 15.71
CA ALA A 116 -14.09 -2.43 16.60
C ALA A 116 -12.67 -1.91 16.27
N GLY A 117 -12.57 -0.63 15.93
CA GLY A 117 -11.30 0.01 15.57
C GLY A 117 -10.69 -0.40 14.23
N ILE A 118 -11.42 -1.11 13.36
CA ILE A 118 -10.95 -1.54 12.04
C ILE A 118 -11.92 -1.06 10.95
N ARG A 119 -11.36 -0.36 9.97
CA ARG A 119 -12.04 0.15 8.79
C ARG A 119 -11.57 -0.60 7.55
N ARG A 120 -12.40 -0.60 6.51
CA ARG A 120 -12.14 -1.21 5.21
C ARG A 120 -12.46 -0.23 4.10
N ILE A 121 -11.54 -0.08 3.17
CA ILE A 121 -11.79 0.54 1.87
C ILE A 121 -11.91 -0.55 0.81
N LYS A 122 -12.90 -0.41 -0.09
CA LYS A 122 -12.92 -1.07 -1.39
C LYS A 122 -12.70 0.00 -2.45
N ALA A 123 -11.80 -0.26 -3.38
CA ALA A 123 -11.44 0.66 -4.45
C ALA A 123 -11.31 -0.07 -5.79
N ALA A 124 -11.36 0.69 -6.87
CA ALA A 124 -11.05 0.23 -8.23
C ALA A 124 -9.79 0.92 -8.74
N VAL A 125 -9.11 0.22 -9.66
CA VAL A 125 -8.03 0.76 -10.48
C VAL A 125 -8.42 0.61 -11.94
N SER A 126 -8.18 1.62 -12.78
CA SER A 126 -8.61 1.64 -14.19
C SER A 126 -7.69 2.43 -15.08
#